data_AF-A0AA43C7Y4-F1
#
_entry.id   AF-A0AA43C7Y4-F1
#
_cell.length_a   1.000
_cell.length_b   1.000
_cell.length_c   1.000
_cell.angle_alpha   90.00
_cell.angle_beta   90.00
_cell.angle_gamma   90.00
#
_symmetry.space_group_name_H-M   'P 1'
#
loop_
_entity.id
_entity.type
_entity.pdbx_description
1 polymer ?
#
loop_
_entity_poly.entity_id
_entity_poly.type
_entity_poly.pdbx_seq_one_letter_code
_entity_poly.pdbx_strand_id
1 'polypeptide(L)' 'MRKHFDTGSMIVIIVTFLLFIMALFAKGLTQDLLLEAGVFLVSVKLIMMAYHNSVFIKSIENELKEIKGLMEEK' A
#
# COMPACT_ATOMS: atom_id res chain seq x y z
N MET A 1 11.22 9.81 -6.46
CA MET A 1 9.77 10.10 -6.29
C MET A 1 8.89 9.33 -7.30
N ARG A 2 9.24 8.10 -7.74
CA ARG A 2 8.48 7.42 -8.82
C ARG A 2 8.33 5.89 -8.72
N LYS A 3 8.59 5.26 -7.57
CA LYS A 3 8.62 3.77 -7.52
C LYS A 3 8.05 3.13 -6.27
N HIS A 4 7.05 3.75 -5.64
CA HIS A 4 6.46 3.22 -4.40
C HIS A 4 4.96 2.90 -4.50
N PHE A 5 4.31 3.37 -5.56
CA PHE A 5 3.16 2.66 -6.12
C PHE A 5 3.75 1.68 -7.13
N ASP A 6 4.15 0.50 -6.66
CA ASP A 6 4.52 -0.58 -7.57
C ASP A 6 3.28 -0.87 -8.43
N THR A 7 3.41 -0.77 -9.74
CA THR A 7 2.32 -1.05 -10.69
C THR A 7 1.67 -2.40 -10.37
N GLY A 8 2.44 -3.37 -9.87
CA GLY A 8 1.94 -4.65 -9.38
C GLY A 8 0.97 -4.51 -8.20
N SER A 9 1.29 -3.69 -7.20
CA SER A 9 0.38 -3.40 -6.07
C SER A 9 -0.91 -2.76 -6.55
N MET A 10 -0.83 -1.83 -7.51
CA MET A 10 -2.03 -1.19 -8.07
C MET A 10 -2.91 -2.18 -8.85
N ILE A 11 -2.30 -3.07 -9.63
CA ILE A 11 -3.02 -4.14 -10.33
C ILE A 11 -3.72 -5.06 -9.34
N VAL A 12 -3.04 -5.49 -8.28
CA VAL A 12 -3.63 -6.38 -7.26
C VAL A 12 -4.82 -5.73 -6.57
N ILE A 13 -4.75 -4.43 -6.24
CA ILE A 13 -5.90 -3.68 -5.68
C ILE A 13 -7.08 -3.72 -6.63
N ILE A 14 -6.86 -3.35 -7.89
CA ILE A 14 -7.92 -3.21 -8.89
C ILE A 14 -8.58 -4.57 -9.14
N VAL A 15 -7.78 -5.63 -9.32
CA VAL A 15 -8.29 -6.99 -9.53
C VAL A 15 -9.08 -7.46 -8.31
N THR A 16 -8.56 -7.24 -7.09
CA THR A 16 -9.25 -7.63 -5.85
C THR A 16 -10.56 -6.86 -5.68
N PHE A 17 -10.58 -5.58 -6.02
CA PHE A 17 -11.77 -4.75 -5.97
C PHE A 17 -12.84 -5.17 -7.00
N LEU A 18 -12.43 -5.48 -8.23
CA LEU A 18 -13.35 -5.98 -9.27
C LEU A 18 -13.96 -7.34 -8.89
N LEU A 19 -13.14 -8.26 -8.38
CA LEU A 19 -13.62 -9.56 -7.89
C LEU A 19 -14.57 -9.39 -6.70
N PHE A 20 -14.30 -8.47 -5.78
CA PHE A 20 -15.20 -8.14 -4.66
C PHE A 20 -16.55 -7.63 -5.15
N ILE A 21 -16.57 -6.70 -6.11
CA ILE A 21 -17.82 -6.21 -6.72
C ILE A 21 -18.57 -7.37 -7.40
N MET A 22 -17.89 -8.22 -8.17
CA MET A 22 -18.51 -9.38 -8.81
C MET A 22 -19.10 -10.36 -7.78
N ALA A 23 -18.41 -10.62 -6.68
CA ALA A 23 -18.88 -11.49 -5.60
C ALA A 23 -20.16 -10.95 -4.93
N LEU A 24 -20.18 -9.64 -4.65
CA LEU A 24 -21.34 -8.92 -4.12
C LEU A 24 -22.61 -9.11 -4.95
N PHE A 25 -22.48 -9.06 -6.29
CA PHE A 25 -23.60 -9.28 -7.21
C PHE A 25 -23.96 -10.76 -7.40
N ALA A 26 -22.98 -11.67 -7.30
CA ALA A 26 -23.19 -13.10 -7.52
C ALA A 26 -23.80 -13.84 -6.31
N LYS A 27 -23.39 -13.49 -5.08
CA LYS A 27 -23.87 -14.14 -3.84
C LYS A 27 -24.96 -13.34 -3.10
N GLY A 28 -25.14 -12.06 -3.44
CA GLY A 28 -26.05 -11.15 -2.75
C GLY A 28 -25.43 -10.53 -1.47
N LEU A 29 -25.87 -9.33 -1.12
CA LEU A 29 -25.32 -8.46 -0.07
C LEU A 29 -25.21 -9.09 1.34
N THR A 30 -25.90 -10.19 1.62
CA THR A 30 -26.07 -10.73 2.97
C THR A 30 -25.20 -11.95 3.29
N GLN A 31 -24.61 -12.62 2.31
CA GLN A 31 -23.77 -13.79 2.54
C GLN A 31 -22.29 -13.39 2.39
N ASP A 32 -21.49 -13.55 3.45
CA ASP A 32 -20.03 -13.34 3.49
C ASP A 32 -19.49 -11.90 3.28
N LEU A 33 -20.36 -10.88 3.17
CA LEU A 33 -19.95 -9.48 2.94
C LEU A 33 -18.89 -8.96 3.93
N LEU A 34 -19.04 -9.25 5.23
CA LEU A 34 -18.08 -8.82 6.25
C LEU A 34 -16.71 -9.48 6.07
N LEU A 35 -16.69 -10.75 5.65
CA LEU A 35 -15.46 -11.50 5.41
C LEU A 35 -14.73 -10.92 4.19
N GLU A 36 -15.47 -10.69 3.11
CA GLU A 36 -14.95 -10.16 1.86
C GLU A 36 -14.50 -8.69 1.99
N ALA A 37 -15.26 -7.86 2.73
CA ALA A 37 -14.86 -6.50 3.07
C ALA A 37 -13.62 -6.47 3.99
N GLY A 38 -13.48 -7.44 4.89
CA GLY A 38 -12.30 -7.62 5.72
C GLY A 38 -11.04 -7.88 4.88
N VAL A 39 -11.11 -8.78 3.89
CA VAL A 39 -9.99 -9.06 2.97
C VAL A 39 -9.62 -7.82 2.15
N PHE A 40 -10.61 -7.05 1.67
CA PHE A 40 -10.37 -5.79 0.98
C PHE A 40 -9.67 -4.75 1.88
N LEU A 41 -10.16 -4.57 3.12
CA LEU A 41 -9.57 -3.64 4.08
C LEU A 41 -8.15 -4.02 4.49
N VAL A 42 -7.85 -5.32 4.65
CA VAL A 42 -6.49 -5.80 4.89
C VAL A 42 -5.58 -5.41 3.72
N SER A 43 -6.05 -5.59 2.48
CA SER A 43 -5.28 -5.19 1.29
C SER A 43 -4.97 -3.70 1.32
N VAL A 44 -5.99 -2.84 1.47
CA VAL A 44 -5.84 -1.37 1.57
C VAL A 44 -4.86 -0.98 2.68
N LYS A 45 -4.94 -1.62 3.84
CA LYS A 45 -4.04 -1.35 4.97
C LYS A 45 -2.59 -1.69 4.65
N LEU A 46 -2.33 -2.81 3.98
CA LEU A 46 -0.97 -3.20 3.57
C LEU A 46 -0.38 -2.20 2.56
N ILE A 47 -1.19 -1.67 1.66
CA ILE A 47 -0.73 -0.65 0.68
C ILE A 47 -0.43 0.68 1.37
N MET A 48 -1.32 1.12 2.26
CA MET A 48 -1.09 2.33 3.06
C MET A 48 0.17 2.20 3.93
N MET A 49 0.40 1.01 4.51
CA MET A 49 1.60 0.72 5.27
C MET A 49 2.87 0.77 4.41
N ALA A 50 2.84 0.16 3.21
CA ALA A 50 3.96 0.21 2.29
C ALA A 50 4.29 1.65 1.85
N TYR A 51 3.27 2.46 1.57
CA TYR A 51 3.44 3.89 1.27
C TYR A 51 4.07 4.65 2.45
N HIS A 52 3.52 4.49 3.66
CA HIS A 52 4.04 5.17 4.84
C HIS A 52 5.50 4.78 5.12
N ASN A 53 5.83 3.50 4.96
CA ASN A 53 7.19 3.00 5.16
C ASN A 53 8.16 3.59 4.12
N SER A 54 7.72 3.73 2.87
CA SER A 54 8.51 4.39 1.83
C SER A 54 8.81 5.86 2.16
N VAL A 55 7.81 6.62 2.62
CA VAL A 55 8.00 8.01 3.02
C VAL A 55 8.96 8.10 4.21
N PHE A 56 8.84 7.20 5.17
CA PHE A 56 9.72 7.13 6.33
C PHE A 56 11.18 6.81 5.95
N ILE A 57 11.41 5.81 5.09
CA ILE A 57 12.74 5.47 4.56
C ILE A 57 13.36 6.67 3.83
N LYS A 58 12.55 7.43 3.08
CA LYS A 58 12.99 8.63 2.39
C LYS A 58 13.49 9.71 3.37
N SER A 59 12.81 9.89 4.50
CA SER A 59 13.26 10.79 5.57
C SER A 59 14.61 10.36 6.11
N ILE A 60 14.72 9.07 6.47
CA ILE A 60 15.95 8.48 7.00
C ILE A 60 17.12 8.63 6.01
N GLU A 61 16.91 8.36 4.72
CA GLU A 61 17.94 8.55 3.68
C GLU A 61 18.43 10.00 3.60
N ASN A 62 17.53 10.98 3.77
CA ASN A 62 17.90 12.39 3.76
C ASN A 62 18.71 12.76 5.00
N GLU A 63 18.26 12.33 6.19
CA GLU A 63 18.98 12.54 7.46
C GLU A 63 20.39 11.92 7.42
N LEU A 64 20.52 10.69 6.88
CA LEU A 64 21.82 10.03 6.67
C LEU A 64 22.74 10.80 5.72
N LYS A 65 22.18 11.38 4.65
CA LYS A 65 22.96 12.20 3.72
C LYS A 65 23.45 13.49 4.36
N GLU A 66 22.62 14.12 5.17
CA GLU A 66 22.98 15.32 5.93
C GLU A 66 24.14 15.02 6.89
N ILE A 67 24.03 13.95 7.68
CA ILE A 67 25.11 13.50 8.59
C ILE A 67 26.39 13.21 7.81
N LYS A 68 26.30 12.49 6.68
CA LYS A 68 27.48 12.18 5.85
C LYS A 68 28.16 13.43 5.31
N GLY A 69 27.38 14.42 4.87
CA GLY A 69 27.90 15.71 4.41
C GLY A 69 28.67 16.45 5.51
N LEU A 70 28.11 16.51 6.73
CA LEU A 70 28.77 17.13 7.88
C LEU A 70 30.08 16.43 8.29
N MET A 71 30.22 15.14 7.98
CA MET A 71 31.45 14.39 8.23
C MET A 71 32.51 14.57 7.13
N GLU A 72 32.11 14.84 5.88
CA GLU A 72 33.04 15.10 4.76
C GLU A 72 33.57 16.55 4.76
N GLU A 73 32.89 17.48 5.43
CA GLU A 73 33.31 18.89 5.56
C GLU A 73 34.31 19.15 6.71
N LYS A 74 34.67 18.11 7.49
CA LYS A 74 35.68 18.14 8.56
C LYS A 74 36.97 17.43 8.15
#